data_AF-A0A1Q8CGX0-F1
#
_entry.id   AF-A0A1Q8CGX0-F1
#
_cell.length_a   1.000
_cell.length_b   1.000
_cell.length_c   1.000
_cell.angle_alpha   90.00
_cell.angle_beta   90.00
_cell.angle_gamma   90.00
#
_symmetry.space_group_name_H-M   'P 1'
#
loop_
_entity.id
_entity.type
_entity.pdbx_description
1 polymer ?
#
loop_
_entity_poly.entity_id
_entity_poly.type
_entity_poly.pdbx_seq_one_letter_code
_entity_poly.pdbx_strand_id
1 'polypeptide(L)' 'MSEEKDQATMDAEQAAGFDSGSEDLRGIVPQLEPTPGLPERQAVRRRKARVMRNLHTLPLTAQQAIMSTMDPVR' A
#
# COMPACT_ATOMS: atom_id res chain seq x y z
N MET A 1 13.83 -21.43 -36.91
CA MET A 1 12.45 -21.54 -36.41
C MET A 1 12.27 -21.15 -34.95
N SER A 2 13.33 -20.88 -34.16
CA SER A 2 13.19 -20.49 -32.74
C SER A 2 13.00 -18.98 -32.54
N GLU A 3 13.70 -18.15 -33.31
CA GLU A 3 13.73 -16.69 -33.09
C GLU A 3 12.41 -15.99 -33.40
N GLU A 4 11.62 -16.49 -34.35
CA GLU A 4 10.31 -15.90 -34.70
C GLU A 4 9.26 -16.12 -33.59
N LYS A 5 9.37 -17.24 -32.86
CA LYS A 5 8.48 -17.56 -31.73
C LYS A 5 8.79 -16.68 -30.52
N ASP A 6 10.07 -16.36 -30.30
CA ASP A 6 10.50 -15.47 -29.22
C ASP A 6 10.00 -14.04 -29.51
N GLN A 7 10.09 -13.57 -30.76
CA GLN A 7 9.57 -12.26 -31.15
C GLN A 7 8.05 -12.17 -30.99
N ALA A 8 7.31 -13.17 -31.47
CA ALA A 8 5.85 -13.19 -31.34
C ALA A 8 5.38 -13.21 -29.87
N THR A 9 6.15 -13.83 -28.98
CA THR A 9 5.86 -13.86 -27.54
C THR A 9 6.11 -12.48 -26.91
N MET A 10 7.25 -11.84 -27.23
CA MET A 10 7.55 -10.49 -26.73
C MET A 10 6.53 -9.46 -27.21
N ASP A 11 6.13 -9.51 -28.48
CA ASP A 11 5.14 -8.59 -29.04
C ASP A 11 3.76 -8.78 -28.39
N ALA A 12 3.38 -10.03 -28.10
CA ALA A 12 2.14 -10.34 -27.40
C ALA A 12 2.15 -9.88 -25.94
N GLU A 13 3.27 -10.02 -25.22
CA GLU A 13 3.43 -9.54 -23.85
C GLU A 13 3.38 -8.00 -23.79
N GLN A 14 3.93 -7.33 -24.79
CA GLN A 14 3.90 -5.87 -24.89
C GLN A 14 2.51 -5.34 -25.28
N ALA A 15 1.79 -6.05 -26.15
CA ALA A 15 0.42 -5.72 -26.55
C ALA A 15 -0.62 -6.05 -25.46
N ALA A 16 -0.36 -7.06 -24.62
CA ALA A 16 -1.19 -7.38 -23.46
C ALA A 16 -1.23 -6.22 -22.45
N GLY A 17 -0.29 -5.28 -22.55
CA GLY A 17 -0.26 -4.05 -21.78
C GLY A 17 0.00 -4.35 -20.30
N PHE A 18 1.09 -3.79 -19.77
CA PHE A 18 1.13 -3.63 -18.33
C PHE A 18 0.10 -2.55 -17.98
N ASP A 19 -1.10 -2.96 -17.55
CA ASP A 19 -2.03 -2.04 -16.90
C ASP A 19 -1.29 -1.48 -15.67
N SER A 20 -0.77 -0.28 -15.82
CA SER A 20 -0.14 0.48 -14.75
C SER A 20 -1.16 0.94 -13.70
N GLY A 21 -2.37 0.35 -13.69
CA GLY A 21 -3.39 0.52 -12.67
C GLY A 21 -3.83 1.97 -12.57
N SER A 22 -3.90 2.68 -13.68
CA SER A 22 -4.16 4.12 -13.70
C SER A 22 -5.47 4.44 -14.42
N GLU A 23 -6.59 4.15 -13.75
CA GLU A 23 -7.84 4.93 -13.95
C GLU A 23 -8.93 4.67 -12.90
N ASP A 24 -8.81 3.63 -12.07
CA ASP A 24 -9.79 3.35 -11.01
C ASP A 24 -9.08 3.34 -9.65
N LEU A 25 -8.79 4.54 -9.12
CA LEU A 25 -8.40 4.73 -7.72
C LEU A 25 -9.59 4.39 -6.81
N ARG A 26 -9.94 3.10 -6.75
CA ARG A 26 -10.80 2.56 -5.70
C ARG A 26 -10.13 2.92 -4.38
N GLY A 27 -10.87 3.61 -3.52
CA GLY A 27 -10.35 4.09 -2.25
C GLY A 27 -9.63 2.99 -1.46
N ILE A 28 -8.74 3.39 -0.55
CA ILE A 28 -7.97 2.45 0.28
C ILE A 28 -8.98 1.61 1.08
N VAL A 29 -9.01 0.30 0.79
CA VAL A 29 -9.85 -0.63 1.54
C VAL A 29 -9.42 -0.60 3.02
N PRO A 30 -10.37 -0.58 3.97
CA PRO A 30 -10.04 -0.59 5.38
C PRO A 30 -9.14 -1.77 5.75
N GLN A 31 -8.28 -1.54 6.74
CA GLN A 31 -7.43 -2.59 7.28
C GLN A 31 -8.28 -3.68 7.97
N LEU A 32 -7.89 -4.95 7.81
CA LEU A 32 -8.53 -6.06 8.50
C LEU A 32 -8.37 -5.94 10.03
N GLU A 33 -9.49 -6.03 10.73
CA GLU A 33 -9.53 -6.09 12.20
C GLU A 33 -9.14 -7.48 12.73
N PRO A 34 -8.65 -7.59 13.97
CA PRO A 34 -8.46 -8.87 14.64
C PRO A 34 -9.78 -9.61 14.84
N THR A 35 -9.79 -10.94 14.69
CA THR A 35 -10.95 -11.76 15.06
C THR A 35 -11.24 -11.61 16.55
N PRO A 36 -12.52 -11.41 16.96
CA PRO A 36 -12.88 -11.36 18.37
C PRO A 36 -12.39 -12.58 19.15
N GLY A 37 -11.88 -12.35 20.37
CA GLY A 37 -11.32 -13.40 21.24
C GLY A 37 -9.86 -13.76 20.97
N LEU A 38 -9.24 -13.24 19.90
CA LEU A 38 -7.80 -13.35 19.71
C LEU A 38 -7.02 -12.23 20.43
N PRO A 39 -5.73 -12.44 20.74
CA PRO A 39 -4.86 -11.40 21.29
C PRO A 39 -4.69 -10.19 20.37
N GLU A 40 -4.21 -9.08 20.95
CA GLU A 40 -3.90 -7.86 20.19
C GLU A 40 -2.94 -8.12 19.03
N ARG A 41 -3.24 -7.53 17.86
CA ARG A 41 -2.38 -7.60 16.68
C ARG A 41 -1.12 -6.74 16.87
N GLN A 42 -0.05 -7.36 17.37
CA GLN A 42 1.23 -6.69 17.64
C GLN A 42 1.81 -5.88 16.45
N ALA A 43 1.47 -6.26 15.21
CA ALA A 43 1.88 -5.54 14.01
C ALA A 43 1.40 -4.08 13.99
N VAL A 44 0.23 -3.79 14.57
CA VAL A 44 -0.31 -2.42 14.69
C VAL A 44 0.62 -1.57 15.55
N ARG A 45 0.98 -2.06 16.74
CA ARG A 45 1.92 -1.38 17.64
C ARG A 45 3.28 -1.14 16.97
N ARG A 46 3.84 -2.16 16.30
CA ARG A 46 5.12 -2.02 15.58
C ARG A 46 5.05 -1.01 14.44
N ARG A 47 3.93 -0.97 13.71
CA ARG A 47 3.71 0.01 12.63
C ARG A 47 3.67 1.43 13.20
N LYS A 48 2.89 1.68 14.26
CA LYS A 48 2.82 2.97 14.93
C LYS A 48 4.21 3.44 15.39
N ALA A 49 4.98 2.58 16.05
CA ALA A 49 6.34 2.90 16.49
C ALA A 49 7.28 3.29 15.32
N ARG A 50 7.24 2.57 14.19
CA ARG A 50 8.03 2.92 13.00
C ARG A 50 7.61 4.24 12.38
N VAL A 51 6.30 4.49 12.29
CA VAL A 51 5.77 5.77 11.77
C VAL A 51 6.25 6.93 12.63
N MET A 52 6.13 6.83 13.96
CA MET A 52 6.58 7.89 14.88
C MET A 52 8.08 8.17 14.76
N ARG A 53 8.91 7.12 14.64
CA ARG A 53 10.35 7.29 14.43
C ARG A 53 10.67 8.05 13.15
N ASN A 54 9.94 7.77 12.07
CA ASN A 54 10.16 8.39 10.76
C ASN A 54 9.35 9.68 10.56
N LEU A 55 8.53 10.11 11.53
CA LEU A 55 7.59 11.21 11.34
C LEU A 55 8.29 12.51 10.91
N HIS A 56 9.44 12.79 11.53
CA HIS A 56 10.26 13.97 11.24
C HIS A 56 10.84 14.01 9.81
N THR A 57 10.84 12.90 9.08
CA THR A 57 11.35 12.85 7.70
C THR A 57 10.27 13.19 6.68
N LEU A 58 9.03 13.40 7.11
CA LEU A 58 7.89 13.66 6.24
C LEU A 58 7.61 15.17 6.11
N PRO A 59 6.95 15.63 5.03
CA PRO A 59 6.44 17.00 4.96
C PRO A 59 5.49 17.32 6.11
N LEU A 60 5.48 18.58 6.57
CA LEU A 60 4.67 19.02 7.72
C LEU A 60 3.18 18.68 7.58
N THR A 61 2.62 18.83 6.38
CA THR A 61 1.21 18.49 6.09
C THR A 61 0.92 17.01 6.34
N ALA A 62 1.84 16.11 5.94
CA ALA A 62 1.73 14.69 6.18
C ALA A 62 1.88 14.35 7.67
N GLN A 63 2.79 15.04 8.37
CA GLN A 63 2.95 14.86 9.82
C GLN A 63 1.65 15.19 10.56
N GLN A 64 1.04 16.35 10.27
CA GLN A 64 -0.22 16.80 10.86
C GLN A 64 -1.37 15.84 10.58
N ALA A 65 -1.51 15.41 9.31
CA ALA A 65 -2.53 14.44 8.93
C ALA A 65 -2.36 13.12 9.70
N ILE A 66 -1.14 12.58 9.80
CA ILE A 66 -0.87 11.36 10.57
C ILE A 66 -1.22 11.56 12.06
N MET A 67 -0.81 12.66 12.68
CA MET A 67 -1.11 12.94 14.08
C MET A 67 -2.62 13.00 14.35
N SER A 68 -3.40 13.63 13.46
CA SER A 68 -4.87 13.68 13.58
C SER A 68 -5.53 12.30 13.53
N THR A 69 -4.90 11.30 12.90
CA THR A 69 -5.39 9.91 12.89
C THR A 69 -4.99 9.12 14.13
N MET A 70 -4.03 9.61 14.93
CA MET A 70 -3.56 8.96 16.14
C MET A 70 -4.24 9.46 17.42
N ASP A 71 -4.74 10.70 17.40
CA ASP A 71 -5.56 11.21 18.50
C ASP A 71 -6.92 10.51 18.48
N PRO A 72 -7.29 9.80 19.56
CA PRO A 72 -8.67 9.33 19.68
C PRO A 72 -9.55 10.58 19.73
N VAL A 73 -10.49 10.68 18.79
CA VAL A 73 -11.59 11.64 18.86
C VAL A 73 -12.16 11.55 20.28
N ARG A 74 -12.11 12.68 21.01
CA ARG A 74 -12.69 12.80 22.36
C ARG A 74 -14.17 12.44 22.37
#